data_AF-D1GJ52-F1
#
_entry.id   AF-D1GJ52-F1
#
_cell.length_a   1.000
_cell.length_b   1.000
_cell.length_c   1.000
_cell.angle_alpha   90.00
_cell.angle_beta   90.00
_cell.angle_gamma   90.00
#
_symmetry.space_group_name_H-M   'P 1'
#
loop_
_entity.id
_entity.type
_entity.pdbx_description
1 polymer ?
#
loop_
_entity_poly.entity_id
_entity_poly.type
_entity_poly.pdbx_seq_one_letter_code
_entity_poly.pdbx_strand_id
1 'polypeptide(L)'
;GVGVWMGDVDYTGTLPEMPASVDYKDVMITELNFSAMGQGLSGTLPPSWSSLTSLISLCIEKSEKVTGTLPAQWSSMTSLDNLNLHDTAVSGTLPPEWSGMTSLDDLNLHDTAVSGTLPAQWSSMKQLIDLDLEGTKVSGTLPPEWSGMAKAEALQLKYCDLSGSLPPSWSSMQKLRIVSLSGNHFCGCVPDSWREKDRLDVTIEEWHMGEDCKLANACRPTAAPGTTTTNPPTTTGTPAASSTPSPGSGCEVDGCEVCEGDSAARCARCREGYSLTDEKTCLANHDGGVAAASSGAVAAAAVWAAVLLSVGLVA
;
A
#
# COMPACT_ATOMS: atom_id res chain seq x y z
N GLY A 1 11.00 -22.68 -5.23
CA GLY A 1 11.85 -21.70 -4.52
C GLY A 1 11.90 -22.07 -3.06
N VAL A 2 12.88 -21.54 -2.36
CA VAL A 2 12.95 -21.53 -0.90
C VAL A 2 12.56 -20.10 -0.48
N GLY A 3 11.53 -19.98 0.35
CA GLY A 3 11.25 -18.73 1.05
C GLY A 3 12.07 -18.67 2.33
N VAL A 4 12.67 -17.51 2.61
CA VAL A 4 13.40 -17.27 3.86
C VAL A 4 12.51 -16.41 4.74
N TRP A 5 11.99 -17.04 5.78
CA TRP A 5 11.09 -16.44 6.76
C TRP A 5 11.87 -16.22 8.05
N MET A 6 11.90 -14.98 8.48
CA MET A 6 12.69 -14.54 9.62
C MET A 6 11.73 -14.23 10.77
N GLY A 7 11.02 -15.27 11.25
CA GLY A 7 9.79 -15.15 12.06
C GLY A 7 9.92 -15.22 13.59
N ASP A 8 10.92 -15.95 14.12
CA ASP A 8 10.91 -16.38 15.54
C ASP A 8 12.24 -16.11 16.28
N VAL A 9 13.01 -15.15 15.82
CA VAL A 9 14.25 -14.74 16.49
C VAL A 9 14.16 -13.26 16.83
N ASP A 10 14.43 -12.91 18.09
CA ASP A 10 14.73 -11.54 18.54
C ASP A 10 16.00 -11.06 17.83
N TYR A 11 15.89 -10.77 16.54
CA TYR A 11 17.00 -10.36 15.71
C TYR A 11 17.12 -8.84 15.81
N THR A 12 18.27 -8.41 16.28
CA THR A 12 18.75 -7.04 16.09
C THR A 12 19.95 -7.10 15.18
N GLY A 13 19.91 -6.42 14.04
CA GLY A 13 21.01 -6.48 13.10
C GLY A 13 20.81 -5.65 11.85
N THR A 14 21.82 -5.65 10.99
CA THR A 14 21.82 -4.92 9.73
C THR A 14 21.46 -5.84 8.58
N LEU A 15 20.68 -5.35 7.62
CA LEU A 15 20.44 -6.02 6.35
C LEU A 15 21.77 -6.47 5.70
N PRO A 16 21.97 -7.77 5.43
CA PRO A 16 23.25 -8.26 4.93
C PRO A 16 23.40 -8.08 3.41
N GLU A 17 24.61 -7.76 2.99
CA GLU A 17 25.01 -7.82 1.58
C GLU A 17 25.14 -9.27 1.10
N MET A 18 24.84 -9.55 -0.16
CA MET A 18 25.07 -10.87 -0.77
C MET A 18 26.55 -11.03 -1.12
N PRO A 19 27.22 -12.10 -0.66
CA PRO A 19 28.60 -12.40 -1.05
C PRO A 19 28.76 -12.54 -2.57
N ALA A 20 29.70 -11.78 -3.15
CA ALA A 20 29.98 -11.79 -4.60
C ALA A 20 30.50 -13.14 -5.14
N SER A 21 30.92 -14.06 -4.25
CA SER A 21 31.46 -15.37 -4.61
C SER A 21 30.40 -16.44 -4.87
N VAL A 22 29.12 -16.15 -4.59
CA VAL A 22 28.02 -17.10 -4.75
C VAL A 22 27.28 -16.79 -6.04
N ASP A 23 27.07 -17.81 -6.89
CA ASP A 23 26.19 -17.69 -8.05
C ASP A 23 24.74 -17.89 -7.62
N TYR A 24 24.00 -16.79 -7.50
CA TYR A 24 22.59 -16.80 -7.09
C TYR A 24 21.63 -17.21 -8.22
N LYS A 25 22.12 -17.49 -9.43
CA LYS A 25 21.28 -18.06 -10.51
C LYS A 25 20.87 -19.50 -10.22
N ASP A 26 21.70 -20.24 -9.49
CA ASP A 26 21.45 -21.62 -9.10
C ASP A 26 20.78 -21.72 -7.70
N VAL A 27 20.65 -20.60 -6.98
CA VAL A 27 20.04 -20.53 -5.65
C VAL A 27 18.67 -19.86 -5.75
N MET A 28 17.62 -20.68 -5.69
CA MET A 28 16.23 -20.22 -5.84
C MET A 28 15.66 -19.64 -4.53
N ILE A 29 16.15 -18.49 -4.09
CA ILE A 29 15.46 -17.70 -3.05
C ILE A 29 14.32 -16.96 -3.75
N THR A 30 13.08 -17.31 -3.38
CA THR A 30 11.88 -16.71 -3.98
C THR A 30 11.19 -15.71 -3.07
N GLU A 31 11.51 -15.72 -1.78
CA GLU A 31 10.88 -14.82 -0.83
C GLU A 31 11.88 -14.44 0.28
N LEU A 32 11.89 -13.16 0.62
CA LEU A 32 12.57 -12.60 1.77
C LEU A 32 11.55 -11.83 2.59
N ASN A 33 11.22 -12.33 3.78
CA ASN A 33 10.24 -11.70 4.65
C ASN A 33 10.85 -11.40 6.03
N PHE A 34 10.94 -10.11 6.35
CA PHE A 34 11.48 -9.57 7.60
C PHE A 34 10.42 -8.94 8.51
N SER A 35 9.12 -9.09 8.23
CA SER A 35 8.05 -8.40 8.96
C SER A 35 8.04 -8.69 10.47
N ALA A 36 8.46 -9.89 10.88
CA ALA A 36 8.53 -10.27 12.29
C ALA A 36 9.71 -9.63 13.07
N MET A 37 10.63 -8.93 12.38
CA MET A 37 11.80 -8.31 13.02
C MET A 37 11.48 -6.97 13.70
N GLY A 38 10.32 -6.38 13.41
CA GLY A 38 9.86 -5.11 13.98
C GLY A 38 10.95 -4.03 13.96
N GLN A 39 11.22 -3.44 15.12
CA GLN A 39 12.17 -2.33 15.29
C GLN A 39 13.64 -2.77 15.48
N GLY A 40 13.92 -4.08 15.38
CA GLY A 40 15.26 -4.66 15.53
C GLY A 40 16.11 -4.58 14.28
N LEU A 41 15.48 -4.49 13.11
CA LEU A 41 16.15 -4.44 11.81
C LEU A 41 16.69 -3.03 11.51
N SER A 42 17.91 -2.95 10.98
CA SER A 42 18.59 -1.70 10.67
C SER A 42 19.45 -1.80 9.41
N GLY A 43 20.13 -0.71 9.06
CA GLY A 43 21.06 -0.65 7.93
C GLY A 43 20.42 -0.05 6.69
N THR A 44 20.92 -0.41 5.51
CA THR A 44 20.43 0.10 4.22
C THR A 44 20.00 -1.03 3.32
N LEU A 45 19.13 -0.74 2.36
CA LEU A 45 18.75 -1.68 1.29
C LEU A 45 19.99 -2.07 0.46
N PRO A 46 20.43 -3.34 0.49
CA PRO A 46 21.69 -3.73 -0.15
C PRO A 46 21.58 -3.76 -1.68
N PRO A 47 22.39 -3.00 -2.43
CA PRO A 47 22.36 -3.05 -3.89
C PRO A 47 22.71 -4.44 -4.45
N SER A 48 23.48 -5.25 -3.72
CA SER A 48 23.85 -6.61 -4.13
C SER A 48 22.68 -7.58 -4.24
N TRP A 49 21.53 -7.28 -3.61
CA TRP A 49 20.30 -8.06 -3.73
C TRP A 49 19.76 -8.10 -5.16
N SER A 50 20.23 -7.20 -6.04
CA SER A 50 20.06 -7.28 -7.50
C SER A 50 20.46 -8.64 -8.12
N SER A 51 21.30 -9.42 -7.42
CA SER A 51 21.70 -10.78 -7.82
C SER A 51 20.60 -11.83 -7.60
N LEU A 52 19.59 -11.54 -6.78
CA LEU A 52 18.47 -12.43 -6.48
C LEU A 52 17.41 -12.38 -7.60
N THR A 53 17.79 -12.75 -8.82
CA THR A 53 16.93 -12.62 -10.00
C THR A 53 15.69 -13.52 -9.99
N SER A 54 15.65 -14.50 -9.08
CA SER A 54 14.52 -15.41 -8.85
C SER A 54 13.63 -14.98 -7.67
N LEU A 55 13.93 -13.85 -7.01
CA LEU A 55 13.10 -13.33 -5.93
C LEU A 55 11.75 -12.89 -6.48
N ILE A 56 10.68 -13.31 -5.80
CA ILE A 56 9.28 -13.04 -6.14
C ILE A 56 8.73 -12.00 -5.16
N SER A 57 8.91 -12.22 -3.85
CA SER A 57 8.44 -11.32 -2.81
C SER A 57 9.57 -10.82 -1.93
N LEU A 58 9.57 -9.51 -1.65
CA LEU A 58 10.43 -8.87 -0.65
C LEU A 58 9.58 -8.01 0.28
N CYS A 59 9.58 -8.35 1.57
CA CYS A 59 8.84 -7.64 2.60
C CYS A 59 9.77 -7.18 3.73
N ILE A 60 9.92 -5.87 3.88
CA ILE A 60 10.58 -5.20 5.01
C ILE A 60 9.64 -4.09 5.47
N GLU A 61 8.99 -4.26 6.60
CA GLU A 61 7.99 -3.29 7.07
C GLU A 61 8.22 -2.92 8.54
N LYS A 62 7.77 -1.71 8.92
CA LYS A 62 7.75 -1.25 10.32
C LYS A 62 9.12 -1.30 11.00
N SER A 63 10.16 -0.94 10.24
CA SER A 63 11.55 -0.90 10.69
C SER A 63 12.16 0.48 10.44
N GLU A 64 11.99 1.40 11.39
CA GLU A 64 12.43 2.80 11.25
C GLU A 64 13.96 2.97 11.14
N LYS A 65 14.73 1.94 11.49
CA LYS A 65 16.20 1.95 11.39
C LYS A 65 16.71 1.43 10.04
N VAL A 66 15.82 0.95 9.17
CA VAL A 66 16.14 0.67 7.77
C VAL A 66 16.10 1.97 7.00
N THR A 67 17.26 2.42 6.54
CA THR A 67 17.52 3.75 5.97
C THR A 67 18.17 3.63 4.59
N GLY A 68 18.74 4.72 4.06
CA GLY A 68 19.42 4.72 2.77
C GLY A 68 18.46 5.04 1.64
N THR A 69 18.79 4.57 0.43
CA THR A 69 18.02 4.86 -0.79
C THR A 69 17.54 3.60 -1.48
N LEU A 70 16.49 3.71 -2.28
CA LEU A 70 16.04 2.66 -3.20
C LEU A 70 17.14 2.34 -4.23
N PRO A 71 17.70 1.11 -4.27
CA PRO A 71 18.81 0.80 -5.18
C PRO A 71 18.34 0.67 -6.63
N ALA A 72 18.87 1.50 -7.53
CA ALA A 72 18.57 1.41 -8.96
C ALA A 72 18.97 0.04 -9.57
N GLN A 73 19.96 -0.63 -8.97
CA GLN A 73 20.44 -1.96 -9.36
C GLN A 73 19.35 -3.03 -9.24
N TRP A 74 18.34 -2.85 -8.38
CA TRP A 74 17.23 -3.80 -8.24
C TRP A 74 16.37 -3.90 -9.50
N SER A 75 16.57 -3.02 -10.49
CA SER A 75 16.00 -3.15 -11.83
C SER A 75 16.28 -4.49 -12.52
N SER A 76 17.30 -5.26 -12.09
CA SER A 76 17.57 -6.61 -12.59
C SER A 76 16.74 -7.72 -11.94
N MET A 77 15.98 -7.42 -10.88
CA MET A 77 15.13 -8.38 -10.18
C MET A 77 13.81 -8.58 -10.94
N THR A 78 13.90 -9.08 -12.17
CA THR A 78 12.77 -9.11 -13.11
C THR A 78 11.67 -10.10 -12.75
N SER A 79 11.89 -10.98 -11.76
CA SER A 79 10.88 -11.91 -11.24
C SER A 79 10.11 -11.37 -10.04
N LEU A 80 10.52 -10.23 -9.47
CA LEU A 80 9.88 -9.65 -8.31
C LEU A 80 8.48 -9.16 -8.69
N ASP A 81 7.46 -9.65 -7.99
CA ASP A 81 6.07 -9.24 -8.16
C ASP A 81 5.64 -8.31 -7.00
N ASN A 82 5.96 -8.67 -5.76
CA ASN A 82 5.63 -7.92 -4.56
C ASN A 82 6.88 -7.28 -3.93
N LEU A 83 6.87 -5.95 -3.81
CA LEU A 83 7.84 -5.19 -3.04
C LEU A 83 7.16 -4.33 -1.99
N ASN A 84 7.33 -4.70 -0.73
CA ASN A 84 6.79 -3.98 0.41
C ASN A 84 7.95 -3.45 1.28
N LEU A 85 8.07 -2.12 1.37
CA LEU A 85 9.07 -1.39 2.17
C LEU A 85 8.44 -0.36 3.14
N HIS A 86 7.15 -0.53 3.44
CA HIS A 86 6.36 0.48 4.14
C HIS A 86 6.79 0.70 5.60
N ASP A 87 6.52 1.87 6.16
CA ASP A 87 6.91 2.22 7.54
C ASP A 87 8.43 2.02 7.79
N THR A 88 9.27 2.38 6.81
CA THR A 88 10.74 2.40 6.94
C THR A 88 11.30 3.80 6.70
N ALA A 89 12.52 4.06 7.15
CA ALA A 89 13.19 5.35 6.93
C ALA A 89 13.97 5.41 5.60
N VAL A 90 13.62 4.58 4.62
CA VAL A 90 14.20 4.63 3.28
C VAL A 90 13.84 5.95 2.62
N SER A 91 14.81 6.53 1.90
CA SER A 91 14.77 7.90 1.39
C SER A 91 15.33 7.98 -0.04
N GLY A 92 15.64 9.18 -0.52
CA GLY A 92 16.12 9.40 -1.88
C GLY A 92 14.97 9.50 -2.87
N THR A 93 15.20 9.13 -4.13
CA THR A 93 14.21 9.24 -5.21
C THR A 93 13.72 7.90 -5.69
N LEU A 94 12.50 7.86 -6.25
CA LEU A 94 12.01 6.72 -7.02
C LEU A 94 12.94 6.46 -8.23
N PRO A 95 13.61 5.30 -8.35
CA PRO A 95 14.55 5.05 -9.44
C PRO A 95 13.82 4.87 -10.79
N PRO A 96 14.13 5.67 -11.82
CA PRO A 96 13.57 5.44 -13.15
C PRO A 96 13.94 4.06 -13.73
N GLU A 97 15.07 3.49 -13.31
CA GLU A 97 15.56 2.16 -13.72
C GLU A 97 14.61 1.03 -13.31
N TRP A 98 13.80 1.22 -12.26
CA TRP A 98 12.81 0.22 -11.84
C TRP A 98 11.72 -0.03 -12.90
N SER A 99 11.66 0.79 -13.95
CA SER A 99 10.97 0.48 -15.21
C SER A 99 11.35 -0.88 -15.84
N GLY A 100 12.51 -1.44 -15.46
CA GLY A 100 12.97 -2.79 -15.83
C GLY A 100 12.43 -3.94 -14.98
N MET A 101 11.76 -3.68 -13.85
CA MET A 101 11.15 -4.70 -12.98
C MET A 101 9.82 -5.16 -13.57
N THR A 102 9.89 -5.90 -14.68
CA THR A 102 8.73 -6.13 -15.55
C THR A 102 7.63 -7.01 -14.97
N SER A 103 7.88 -7.71 -13.86
CA SER A 103 6.88 -8.57 -13.19
C SER A 103 6.20 -7.89 -12.00
N LEU A 104 6.69 -6.72 -11.56
CA LEU A 104 6.20 -6.05 -10.37
C LEU A 104 4.71 -5.72 -10.52
N ASP A 105 3.90 -6.22 -9.58
CA ASP A 105 2.46 -6.07 -9.54
C ASP A 105 1.99 -5.25 -8.32
N ASP A 106 2.68 -5.37 -7.19
CA ASP A 106 2.42 -4.64 -5.96
C ASP A 106 3.70 -3.90 -5.50
N LEU A 107 3.61 -2.58 -5.39
CA LEU A 107 4.66 -1.74 -4.85
C LEU A 107 4.12 -0.89 -3.71
N ASN A 108 4.51 -1.22 -2.49
CA ASN A 108 4.16 -0.47 -1.30
C ASN A 108 5.40 0.21 -0.69
N LEU A 109 5.41 1.54 -0.74
CA LEU A 109 6.41 2.41 -0.13
C LEU A 109 5.77 3.44 0.82
N HIS A 110 4.55 3.19 1.33
CA HIS A 110 3.88 4.19 2.16
C HIS A 110 4.65 4.50 3.44
N ASP A 111 4.48 5.72 3.94
CA ASP A 111 5.11 6.24 5.15
C ASP A 111 6.64 6.04 5.15
N THR A 112 7.27 6.22 3.98
CA THR A 112 8.72 6.30 3.82
C THR A 112 9.19 7.73 3.54
N ALA A 113 10.50 7.98 3.68
CA ALA A 113 11.10 9.28 3.39
C ALA A 113 11.48 9.47 1.89
N VAL A 114 10.95 8.63 1.00
CA VAL A 114 11.18 8.74 -0.45
C VAL A 114 10.61 10.05 -0.98
N SER A 115 11.32 10.67 -1.94
CA SER A 115 11.11 12.04 -2.39
C SER A 115 11.40 12.19 -3.90
N GLY A 116 11.43 13.43 -4.39
CA GLY A 116 11.64 13.71 -5.82
C GLY A 116 10.37 13.50 -6.63
N THR A 117 10.48 13.27 -7.93
CA THR A 117 9.33 13.21 -8.84
C THR A 117 8.92 11.78 -9.19
N LEU A 118 7.65 11.58 -9.51
CA LEU A 118 7.14 10.36 -10.12
C LEU A 118 7.82 10.09 -11.49
N PRO A 119 8.51 8.95 -11.71
CA PRO A 119 9.21 8.70 -12.97
C PRO A 119 8.25 8.38 -14.12
N ALA A 120 8.30 9.13 -15.21
CA ALA A 120 7.52 8.85 -16.42
C ALA A 120 7.88 7.48 -17.04
N GLN A 121 9.10 6.99 -16.82
CA GLN A 121 9.61 5.70 -17.27
C GLN A 121 8.81 4.52 -16.70
N TRP A 122 8.21 4.67 -15.52
CA TRP A 122 7.36 3.63 -14.92
C TRP A 122 6.11 3.33 -15.74
N SER A 123 5.79 4.15 -16.75
CA SER A 123 4.79 3.81 -17.77
C SER A 123 5.05 2.46 -18.48
N SER A 124 6.27 1.90 -18.44
CA SER A 124 6.58 0.56 -18.96
C SER A 124 6.24 -0.59 -18.01
N MET A 125 5.92 -0.32 -16.74
CA MET A 125 5.59 -1.34 -15.73
C MET A 125 4.16 -1.86 -15.98
N LYS A 126 3.99 -2.65 -17.04
CA LYS A 126 2.68 -3.10 -17.51
C LYS A 126 2.00 -4.11 -16.58
N GLN A 127 2.74 -4.69 -15.63
CA GLN A 127 2.21 -5.64 -14.66
C GLN A 127 1.72 -5.00 -13.37
N LEU A 128 2.11 -3.74 -13.09
CA LEU A 128 1.75 -3.04 -11.86
C LEU A 128 0.22 -2.92 -11.73
N ILE A 129 -0.30 -3.36 -10.60
CA ILE A 129 -1.71 -3.39 -10.21
C ILE A 129 -1.95 -2.37 -9.10
N ASP A 130 -1.15 -2.42 -8.04
CA ASP A 130 -1.22 -1.49 -6.91
C ASP A 130 0.09 -0.72 -6.76
N LEU A 131 -0.03 0.56 -6.50
CA LEU A 131 1.07 1.45 -6.18
C LEU A 131 0.65 2.30 -4.98
N ASP A 132 1.31 2.06 -3.85
CA ASP A 132 1.11 2.82 -2.64
C ASP A 132 2.35 3.66 -2.31
N LEU A 133 2.18 4.98 -2.42
CA LEU A 133 3.15 6.00 -2.05
C LEU A 133 2.57 6.95 -0.99
N GLU A 134 1.49 6.56 -0.30
CA GLU A 134 0.84 7.39 0.72
C GLU A 134 1.86 7.86 1.78
N GLY A 135 1.79 9.12 2.19
CA GLY A 135 2.66 9.65 3.25
C GLY A 135 4.15 9.82 2.87
N THR A 136 4.50 9.67 1.59
CA THR A 136 5.87 9.93 1.10
C THR A 136 6.08 11.40 0.72
N LYS A 137 7.33 11.82 0.50
CA LYS A 137 7.71 13.19 0.12
C LYS A 137 7.83 13.38 -1.40
N VAL A 138 7.13 12.55 -2.18
CA VAL A 138 7.14 12.64 -3.64
C VAL A 138 6.40 13.91 -4.07
N SER A 139 6.96 14.61 -5.05
CA SER A 139 6.57 15.96 -5.46
C SER A 139 6.53 16.11 -6.98
N GLY A 140 6.18 17.30 -7.45
CA GLY A 140 6.00 17.56 -8.88
C GLY A 140 4.64 17.07 -9.38
N THR A 141 4.52 16.78 -10.68
CA THR A 141 3.23 16.49 -11.32
C THR A 141 2.98 15.00 -11.52
N LEU A 142 1.71 14.60 -11.59
CA LEU A 142 1.32 13.28 -12.08
C LEU A 142 1.78 13.09 -13.55
N PRO A 143 2.57 12.05 -13.89
CA PRO A 143 3.04 11.84 -15.26
C PRO A 143 1.90 11.43 -16.20
N PRO A 144 1.62 12.16 -17.29
CA PRO A 144 0.63 11.74 -18.28
C PRO A 144 0.95 10.38 -18.92
N GLU A 145 2.24 10.01 -18.99
CA GLU A 145 2.77 8.75 -19.54
C GLU A 145 2.29 7.52 -18.77
N TRP A 146 1.96 7.67 -17.49
CA TRP A 146 1.42 6.59 -16.65
C TRP A 146 0.09 6.02 -17.18
N SER A 147 -0.56 6.72 -18.12
CA SER A 147 -1.63 6.16 -18.96
C SER A 147 -1.24 4.84 -19.65
N GLY A 148 0.05 4.55 -19.81
CA GLY A 148 0.58 3.30 -20.31
C GLY A 148 0.53 2.11 -19.35
N MET A 149 0.32 2.29 -18.04
CA MET A 149 0.30 1.19 -17.07
C MET A 149 -1.00 0.38 -17.21
N ALA A 150 -0.96 -0.65 -18.05
CA ALA A 150 -2.16 -1.31 -18.58
C ALA A 150 -2.97 -2.09 -17.53
N LYS A 151 -2.32 -2.55 -16.45
CA LYS A 151 -2.94 -3.33 -15.38
C LYS A 151 -3.24 -2.54 -14.11
N ALA A 152 -2.77 -1.30 -13.99
CA ALA A 152 -2.93 -0.53 -12.76
C ALA A 152 -4.41 -0.39 -12.40
N GLU A 153 -4.74 -0.79 -11.18
CA GLU A 153 -6.09 -0.77 -10.59
C GLU A 153 -6.19 0.28 -9.49
N ALA A 154 -5.15 0.41 -8.66
CA ALA A 154 -5.08 1.36 -7.56
C ALA A 154 -3.81 2.21 -7.63
N LEU A 155 -3.98 3.53 -7.50
CA LEU A 155 -2.89 4.48 -7.32
C LEU A 155 -3.16 5.27 -6.04
N GLN A 156 -2.41 4.96 -4.99
CA GLN A 156 -2.55 5.57 -3.67
C GLN A 156 -1.43 6.59 -3.49
N LEU A 157 -1.78 7.87 -3.63
CA LEU A 157 -0.85 8.99 -3.66
C LEU A 157 -1.29 10.07 -2.66
N LYS A 158 -1.91 9.68 -1.54
CA LYS A 158 -2.38 10.65 -0.54
C LYS A 158 -1.22 11.19 0.28
N TYR A 159 -1.38 12.41 0.79
CA TYR A 159 -0.43 13.03 1.72
C TYR A 159 1.01 13.05 1.18
N CYS A 160 1.14 13.39 -0.11
CA CYS A 160 2.42 13.67 -0.75
C CYS A 160 2.57 15.16 -1.05
N ASP A 161 3.67 15.55 -1.69
CA ASP A 161 3.95 16.91 -2.13
C ASP A 161 3.61 17.13 -3.63
N LEU A 162 2.69 16.34 -4.20
CA LEU A 162 2.34 16.42 -5.62
C LEU A 162 1.54 17.68 -5.94
N SER A 163 1.68 18.19 -7.16
CA SER A 163 1.08 19.46 -7.59
C SER A 163 0.73 19.46 -9.08
N GLY A 164 0.18 20.58 -9.57
CA GLY A 164 -0.21 20.76 -10.97
C GLY A 164 -1.60 20.20 -11.29
N SER A 165 -1.89 20.06 -12.58
CA SER A 165 -3.18 19.57 -13.08
C SER A 165 -3.24 18.05 -13.17
N LEU A 166 -4.42 17.48 -12.95
CA LEU A 166 -4.67 16.06 -13.17
C LEU A 166 -4.63 15.70 -14.67
N PRO A 167 -3.91 14.64 -15.10
CA PRO A 167 -3.74 14.30 -16.50
C PRO A 167 -5.01 13.65 -17.08
N PRO A 168 -5.66 14.25 -18.11
CA PRO A 168 -6.84 13.64 -18.72
C PRO A 168 -6.57 12.27 -19.35
N SER A 169 -5.31 11.97 -19.72
CA SER A 169 -4.88 10.72 -20.34
C SER A 169 -5.07 9.50 -19.44
N TRP A 170 -5.09 9.65 -18.11
CA TRP A 170 -5.33 8.54 -17.17
C TRP A 170 -6.72 7.92 -17.33
N SER A 171 -7.68 8.63 -17.93
CA SER A 171 -8.98 8.06 -18.31
C SER A 171 -8.86 6.82 -19.21
N SER A 172 -7.78 6.73 -20.00
CA SER A 172 -7.50 5.60 -20.90
C SER A 172 -7.05 4.32 -20.20
N MET A 173 -6.66 4.38 -18.92
CA MET A 173 -6.22 3.24 -18.12
C MET A 173 -7.42 2.33 -17.82
N GLN A 174 -7.59 1.26 -18.59
CA GLN A 174 -8.83 0.45 -18.59
C GLN A 174 -9.13 -0.21 -17.24
N LYS A 175 -8.09 -0.52 -16.47
CA LYS A 175 -8.16 -1.23 -15.21
C LYS A 175 -8.22 -0.33 -13.98
N LEU A 176 -7.90 0.96 -14.13
CA LEU A 176 -7.87 1.91 -13.02
C LEU A 176 -9.26 2.06 -12.38
N ARG A 177 -9.32 1.84 -11.07
CA ARG A 177 -10.53 1.92 -10.24
C ARG A 177 -10.38 2.85 -9.06
N ILE A 178 -9.18 2.97 -8.49
CA ILE A 178 -8.95 3.77 -7.28
C ILE A 178 -7.82 4.75 -7.56
N VAL A 179 -8.08 6.03 -7.35
CA VAL A 179 -7.08 7.10 -7.41
C VAL A 179 -7.23 7.97 -6.18
N SER A 180 -6.28 7.88 -5.25
CA SER A 180 -6.31 8.65 -4.02
C SER A 180 -5.27 9.76 -4.04
N LEU A 181 -5.71 11.01 -3.91
CA LEU A 181 -4.95 12.24 -4.15
C LEU A 181 -5.13 13.31 -3.07
N SER A 182 -5.93 13.04 -2.02
CA SER A 182 -6.11 13.95 -0.89
C SER A 182 -4.79 14.34 -0.21
N GLY A 183 -4.75 15.52 0.40
CA GLY A 183 -3.55 16.01 1.06
C GLY A 183 -2.37 16.35 0.13
N ASN A 184 -2.63 16.70 -1.14
CA ASN A 184 -1.64 17.20 -2.09
C ASN A 184 -1.92 18.66 -2.50
N HIS A 185 -1.07 19.22 -3.35
CA HIS A 185 -1.10 20.61 -3.84
C HIS A 185 -1.65 20.72 -5.28
N PHE A 186 -2.59 19.85 -5.68
CA PHE A 186 -3.17 19.87 -7.02
C PHE A 186 -3.96 21.15 -7.30
N CYS A 187 -4.00 21.54 -8.57
CA CYS A 187 -4.70 22.72 -9.02
C CYS A 187 -5.52 22.48 -10.30
N GLY A 188 -6.60 23.26 -10.46
CA GLY A 188 -7.54 23.08 -11.57
C GLY A 188 -8.53 21.95 -11.30
N CYS A 189 -9.39 21.63 -12.27
CA CYS A 189 -10.51 20.74 -12.03
C CYS A 189 -10.21 19.28 -12.38
N VAL A 190 -10.90 18.35 -11.70
CA VAL A 190 -10.97 16.95 -12.15
C VAL A 190 -11.45 16.92 -13.60
N PRO A 191 -10.68 16.31 -14.53
CA PRO A 191 -11.05 16.21 -15.93
C PRO A 191 -12.42 15.54 -16.12
N ASP A 192 -13.24 16.03 -17.05
CA ASP A 192 -14.53 15.40 -17.37
C ASP A 192 -14.34 13.93 -17.79
N SER A 193 -13.24 13.60 -18.47
CA SER A 193 -12.90 12.24 -18.87
C SER A 193 -12.68 11.27 -17.68
N TRP A 194 -12.35 11.78 -16.49
CA TRP A 194 -12.28 10.97 -15.28
C TRP A 194 -13.69 10.73 -14.71
N ARG A 195 -14.55 11.76 -14.75
CA ARG A 195 -15.95 11.68 -14.28
C ARG A 195 -16.80 10.76 -15.14
N GLU A 196 -16.51 10.71 -16.43
CA GLU A 196 -17.15 9.82 -17.40
C GLU A 196 -16.64 8.37 -17.32
N LYS A 197 -15.55 8.13 -16.59
CA LYS A 197 -14.97 6.79 -16.48
C LYS A 197 -15.76 5.96 -15.48
N ASP A 198 -16.41 4.92 -15.99
CA ASP A 198 -17.14 3.96 -15.17
C ASP A 198 -16.26 3.33 -14.08
N ARG A 199 -16.77 3.37 -12.84
CA ARG A 199 -16.15 2.73 -11.66
C ARG A 199 -14.77 3.27 -11.28
N LEU A 200 -14.44 4.50 -11.69
CA LEU A 200 -13.29 5.22 -11.14
C LEU A 200 -13.72 5.96 -9.87
N ASP A 201 -13.18 5.53 -8.74
CA ASP A 201 -13.26 6.24 -7.47
C ASP A 201 -12.03 7.16 -7.34
N VAL A 202 -12.30 8.45 -7.14
CA VAL A 202 -11.28 9.50 -7.03
C VAL A 202 -11.47 10.21 -5.71
N THR A 203 -10.52 10.03 -4.79
CA THR A 203 -10.49 10.74 -3.51
C THR A 203 -9.55 11.93 -3.63
N ILE A 204 -10.08 13.15 -3.64
CA ILE A 204 -9.34 14.40 -3.74
C ILE A 204 -10.11 15.52 -3.02
N GLU A 205 -9.42 16.57 -2.57
CA GLU A 205 -10.03 17.71 -1.87
C GLU A 205 -11.16 18.36 -2.68
N GLU A 206 -12.21 18.83 -2.00
CA GLU A 206 -13.38 19.45 -2.65
C GLU A 206 -13.02 20.69 -3.50
N TRP A 207 -11.96 21.42 -3.11
CA TRP A 207 -11.52 22.68 -3.74
C TRP A 207 -10.07 22.56 -4.20
N HIS A 208 -9.87 22.40 -5.50
CA HIS A 208 -8.56 22.09 -6.07
C HIS A 208 -7.73 23.36 -6.34
N MET A 209 -7.21 23.99 -5.28
CA MET A 209 -6.33 25.16 -5.38
C MET A 209 -5.09 24.98 -4.50
N GLY A 210 -4.03 24.34 -5.03
CA GLY A 210 -2.69 24.46 -4.45
C GLY A 210 -2.18 25.92 -4.45
N GLU A 211 -1.30 26.27 -3.51
CA GLU A 211 -0.81 27.65 -3.28
C GLU A 211 -0.17 28.31 -4.53
N ASP A 212 0.35 27.52 -5.47
CA ASP A 212 0.99 27.98 -6.71
C ASP A 212 0.01 28.20 -7.90
N CYS A 213 -1.30 28.19 -7.66
CA CYS A 213 -2.29 28.28 -8.73
C CYS A 213 -2.35 29.68 -9.37
N LYS A 214 -1.58 29.90 -10.45
CA LYS A 214 -1.60 31.14 -11.26
C LYS A 214 -2.89 31.38 -12.04
N LEU A 215 -3.83 30.42 -12.06
CA LEU A 215 -5.08 30.50 -12.81
C LEU A 215 -6.25 30.41 -11.84
N ALA A 216 -7.01 31.49 -11.70
CA ALA A 216 -8.26 31.49 -10.96
C ALA A 216 -9.22 30.47 -11.59
N ASN A 217 -9.31 29.27 -11.00
CA ASN A 217 -10.21 28.21 -11.47
C ASN A 217 -11.22 27.90 -10.37
N ALA A 218 -12.35 28.60 -10.40
CA ALA A 218 -13.55 28.10 -9.75
C ALA A 218 -14.02 26.87 -10.55
N CYS A 219 -13.82 25.67 -10.01
CA CYS A 219 -14.44 24.47 -10.55
C CYS A 219 -15.95 24.65 -10.41
N ARG A 220 -16.59 24.94 -11.55
CA ARG A 220 -17.96 25.46 -11.61
C ARG A 220 -18.91 24.54 -10.82
N PRO A 221 -19.62 25.04 -9.80
CA PRO A 221 -20.93 24.49 -9.50
C PRO A 221 -21.85 25.01 -10.60
N THR A 222 -22.26 24.12 -11.52
CA THR A 222 -23.29 24.48 -12.51
C THR A 222 -24.51 24.95 -11.72
N ALA A 223 -24.91 26.19 -11.95
CA ALA A 223 -26.04 26.83 -11.28
C ALA A 223 -27.24 25.88 -11.20
N ALA A 224 -27.79 25.72 -10.00
CA ALA A 224 -29.09 25.09 -9.81
C ALA A 224 -30.11 25.77 -10.74
N PRO A 225 -31.01 25.02 -11.41
CA PRO A 225 -32.10 25.62 -12.17
C PRO A 225 -32.89 26.54 -11.24
N GLY A 226 -33.08 27.80 -11.67
CA GLY A 226 -33.66 28.85 -10.84
C GLY A 226 -35.00 28.44 -10.22
N THR A 227 -35.05 28.41 -8.88
CA THR A 227 -36.31 28.41 -8.14
C THR A 227 -36.88 29.82 -8.21
N THR A 228 -37.84 30.02 -9.12
CA THR A 228 -38.76 31.15 -9.06
C THR A 228 -39.59 31.02 -7.80
N THR A 229 -39.35 31.91 -6.85
CA THR A 229 -40.13 32.06 -5.63
C THR A 229 -41.52 32.59 -5.95
N THR A 230 -42.53 31.75 -5.75
CA THR A 230 -43.91 32.21 -5.47
C THR A 230 -44.43 31.47 -4.23
N ASN A 231 -44.51 32.19 -3.12
CA ASN A 231 -45.42 31.89 -1.98
C ASN A 231 -46.79 32.53 -2.29
N PRO A 232 -47.94 32.22 -1.63
CA PRO A 232 -48.18 31.59 -0.30
C PRO A 232 -49.40 30.60 -0.31
N PRO A 233 -50.13 30.22 0.79
CA PRO A 233 -49.95 30.48 2.23
C PRO A 233 -50.02 29.24 3.16
N THR A 234 -49.52 29.50 4.36
CA THR A 234 -49.59 28.75 5.61
C THR A 234 -51.00 28.36 6.05
N THR A 235 -51.18 27.14 6.55
CA THR A 235 -52.12 26.86 7.65
C THR A 235 -51.54 25.83 8.63
N THR A 236 -51.83 26.10 9.89
CA THR A 236 -51.39 25.50 11.15
C THR A 236 -52.01 24.13 11.43
N GLY A 237 -51.24 23.22 12.06
CA GLY A 237 -51.78 22.02 12.71
C GLY A 237 -50.71 21.25 13.49
N THR A 238 -50.95 21.05 14.79
CA THR A 238 -50.22 20.20 15.76
C THR A 238 -51.25 19.88 16.86
N PRO A 239 -51.21 18.77 17.65
CA PRO A 239 -50.24 17.66 17.77
C PRO A 239 -50.88 16.23 17.73
N ALA A 240 -50.03 15.18 17.71
CA ALA A 240 -49.92 14.14 18.77
C ALA A 240 -49.62 12.69 18.28
N ALA A 241 -48.65 12.08 18.96
CA ALA A 241 -48.52 10.67 19.39
C ALA A 241 -48.20 9.51 18.41
N SER A 242 -46.95 9.01 18.55
CA SER A 242 -46.51 7.62 18.79
C SER A 242 -46.94 6.45 17.88
N SER A 243 -45.95 5.75 17.32
CA SER A 243 -45.68 4.31 17.60
C SER A 243 -44.45 3.79 16.84
N THR A 244 -43.36 3.50 17.56
CA THR A 244 -42.44 2.35 17.32
C THR A 244 -43.03 1.10 18.03
N PRO A 245 -42.48 -0.15 17.98
CA PRO A 245 -41.17 -0.62 17.47
C PRO A 245 -41.16 -1.99 16.72
N SER A 246 -40.03 -2.37 16.09
CA SER A 246 -39.34 -3.65 16.36
C SER A 246 -38.01 -3.86 15.61
N PRO A 247 -37.13 -4.75 16.12
CA PRO A 247 -35.67 -4.62 16.07
C PRO A 247 -34.98 -5.64 15.15
N GLY A 248 -33.80 -5.27 14.65
CA GLY A 248 -32.79 -6.21 14.14
C GLY A 248 -31.61 -6.23 15.10
N SER A 249 -31.63 -7.16 16.07
CA SER A 249 -30.53 -7.42 16.99
C SER A 249 -29.54 -8.40 16.34
N GLY A 250 -28.42 -7.89 15.85
CA GLY A 250 -27.29 -8.70 15.42
C GLY A 250 -25.99 -8.06 15.91
N CYS A 251 -25.06 -8.88 16.40
CA CYS A 251 -23.71 -8.44 16.76
C CYS A 251 -22.93 -8.13 15.47
N GLU A 252 -22.29 -6.97 15.38
CA GLU A 252 -21.45 -6.59 14.24
C GLU A 252 -19.97 -7.01 14.41
N VAL A 253 -19.66 -7.79 15.45
CA VAL A 253 -18.30 -8.31 15.73
C VAL A 253 -18.09 -9.66 15.05
N ASP A 254 -17.08 -9.77 14.18
CA ASP A 254 -16.76 -11.00 13.46
C ASP A 254 -16.35 -12.14 14.42
N GLY A 255 -16.78 -13.37 14.11
CA GLY A 255 -16.56 -14.53 14.97
C GLY A 255 -17.35 -14.55 16.30
N CYS A 256 -18.19 -13.54 16.59
CA CYS A 256 -18.94 -13.44 17.83
C CYS A 256 -20.27 -14.24 17.81
N GLU A 257 -20.55 -14.97 18.90
CA GLU A 257 -21.78 -15.76 19.07
C GLU A 257 -22.81 -15.05 19.99
N VAL A 258 -22.34 -14.28 20.98
CA VAL A 258 -23.21 -13.59 21.96
C VAL A 258 -22.66 -12.19 22.25
N CYS A 259 -23.48 -11.14 22.11
CA CYS A 259 -23.12 -9.76 22.46
C CYS A 259 -23.16 -9.49 23.98
N GLU A 260 -22.37 -8.51 24.42
CA GLU A 260 -22.42 -8.01 25.79
C GLU A 260 -23.47 -6.88 25.93
N GLY A 261 -24.61 -7.19 26.55
CA GLY A 261 -25.70 -6.24 26.78
C GLY A 261 -26.40 -5.80 25.49
N ASP A 262 -26.77 -4.52 25.39
CA ASP A 262 -27.45 -3.93 24.23
C ASP A 262 -26.49 -3.36 23.16
N SER A 263 -25.18 -3.55 23.32
CA SER A 263 -24.19 -3.03 22.37
C SER A 263 -23.85 -4.06 21.29
N ALA A 264 -24.08 -3.70 20.02
CA ALA A 264 -23.74 -4.52 18.86
C ALA A 264 -22.21 -4.66 18.60
N ALA A 265 -21.38 -3.93 19.36
CA ALA A 265 -19.95 -3.78 19.11
C ALA A 265 -19.03 -4.54 20.08
N ARG A 266 -19.58 -5.30 21.06
CA ARG A 266 -18.77 -6.02 22.08
C ARG A 266 -19.21 -7.46 22.22
N CYS A 267 -18.26 -8.39 22.17
CA CYS A 267 -18.52 -9.81 22.26
C CYS A 267 -18.39 -10.36 23.68
N ALA A 268 -19.42 -11.08 24.15
CA ALA A 268 -19.39 -11.83 25.40
C ALA A 268 -18.90 -13.27 25.19
N ARG A 269 -19.09 -13.86 23.99
CA ARG A 269 -18.67 -15.23 23.67
C ARG A 269 -18.37 -15.42 22.17
N CYS A 270 -17.19 -15.96 21.86
CA CYS A 270 -16.76 -16.27 20.49
C CYS A 270 -17.21 -17.67 20.03
N ARG A 271 -17.30 -17.86 18.70
CA ARG A 271 -17.54 -19.17 18.07
C ARG A 271 -16.31 -20.07 18.21
N GLU A 272 -16.54 -21.38 18.16
CA GLU A 272 -15.48 -22.41 18.16
C GLU A 272 -14.45 -22.13 17.05
N GLY A 273 -13.16 -22.17 17.39
CA GLY A 273 -12.04 -21.77 16.51
C GLY A 273 -11.58 -20.32 16.68
N TYR A 274 -12.22 -19.54 17.55
CA TYR A 274 -11.81 -18.17 17.90
C TYR A 274 -11.57 -18.01 19.40
N SER A 275 -10.65 -17.12 19.79
CA SER A 275 -10.37 -16.74 21.17
C SER A 275 -10.82 -15.30 21.44
N LEU A 276 -11.39 -15.06 22.64
CA LEU A 276 -11.86 -13.75 23.08
C LEU A 276 -10.68 -12.90 23.59
N THR A 277 -10.53 -11.70 23.05
CA THR A 277 -9.52 -10.73 23.48
C THR A 277 -9.97 -9.93 24.70
N ASP A 278 -9.04 -9.26 25.36
CA ASP A 278 -9.33 -8.34 26.46
C ASP A 278 -10.21 -7.15 26.02
N GLU A 279 -10.16 -6.80 24.73
CA GLU A 279 -10.99 -5.76 24.08
C GLU A 279 -12.38 -6.25 23.66
N LYS A 280 -12.74 -7.50 23.99
CA LYS A 280 -14.05 -8.13 23.66
C LYS A 280 -14.29 -8.33 22.17
N THR A 281 -13.23 -8.63 21.41
CA THR A 281 -13.28 -9.09 20.01
C THR A 281 -12.86 -10.56 19.90
N CYS A 282 -13.15 -11.21 18.77
CA CYS A 282 -12.82 -12.62 18.56
C CYS A 282 -11.73 -12.76 17.49
N LEU A 283 -10.63 -13.46 17.81
CA LEU A 283 -9.53 -13.74 16.88
C LEU A 283 -9.46 -15.22 16.55
N ALA A 284 -9.26 -15.57 15.28
CA ALA A 284 -9.15 -16.96 14.83
C ALA A 284 -7.88 -17.61 15.42
N ASN A 285 -8.03 -18.79 16.02
CA ASN A 285 -6.91 -19.58 16.51
C ASN A 285 -6.19 -20.17 15.29
N HIS A 286 -5.06 -19.60 14.90
CA HIS A 286 -4.19 -20.21 13.89
C HIS A 286 -3.48 -21.42 14.53
N ASP A 287 -3.95 -22.62 14.19
CA ASP A 287 -3.27 -23.87 14.53
C ASP A 287 -1.86 -23.87 13.92
N GLY A 288 -0.86 -23.90 14.79
CA GLY A 288 0.53 -24.09 14.43
C GLY A 288 0.74 -25.42 13.72
N GLY A 289 1.27 -25.36 12.50
CA GLY A 289 1.65 -26.53 11.71
C GLY A 289 3.07 -26.37 11.19
N VAL A 290 4.04 -26.88 11.96
CA VAL A 290 5.41 -27.11 11.50
C VAL A 290 5.37 -28.18 10.40
N ALA A 291 5.74 -27.82 9.17
CA ALA A 291 5.98 -28.79 8.09
C ALA A 291 7.46 -28.77 7.70
N ALA A 292 8.12 -29.90 7.94
CA ALA A 292 9.52 -30.14 7.64
C ALA A 292 9.81 -30.27 6.13
N ALA A 293 11.08 -30.03 5.81
CA ALA A 293 11.69 -29.78 4.51
C ALA A 293 11.54 -30.85 3.40
N SER A 294 11.81 -30.45 2.16
CA SER A 294 12.39 -31.33 1.14
C SER A 294 13.45 -30.64 0.26
N SER A 295 14.66 -31.21 0.31
CA SER A 295 15.73 -31.26 -0.72
C SER A 295 15.91 -30.06 -1.67
N GLY A 296 16.77 -29.14 -1.26
CA GLY A 296 17.17 -27.91 -1.97
C GLY A 296 17.56 -26.81 -0.97
N ALA A 297 16.96 -26.89 0.22
CA ALA A 297 17.17 -26.00 1.36
C ALA A 297 18.59 -25.99 1.93
N VAL A 298 19.41 -27.02 1.70
CA VAL A 298 20.74 -27.10 2.35
C VAL A 298 21.70 -26.04 1.81
N ALA A 299 21.61 -25.67 0.53
CA ALA A 299 22.44 -24.62 -0.05
C ALA A 299 21.95 -23.23 0.35
N ALA A 300 20.64 -22.96 0.25
CA ALA A 300 20.06 -21.66 0.63
C ALA A 300 20.14 -21.41 2.14
N ALA A 301 19.88 -22.41 2.98
CA ALA A 301 20.04 -22.33 4.43
C ALA A 301 21.51 -22.29 4.85
N ALA A 302 22.44 -22.93 4.12
CA ALA A 302 23.88 -22.78 4.40
C ALA A 302 24.42 -21.42 3.94
N VAL A 303 23.87 -20.84 2.86
CA VAL A 303 24.23 -19.49 2.40
C VAL A 303 23.66 -18.45 3.35
N TRP A 304 22.39 -18.57 3.76
CA TRP A 304 21.81 -17.71 4.78
C TRP A 304 22.41 -17.96 6.16
N ALA A 305 22.71 -19.19 6.56
CA ALA A 305 23.46 -19.44 7.77
C ALA A 305 24.88 -18.88 7.67
N ALA A 306 25.57 -18.93 6.53
CA ALA A 306 26.88 -18.31 6.35
C ALA A 306 26.79 -16.78 6.37
N VAL A 307 25.74 -16.20 5.79
CA VAL A 307 25.44 -14.76 5.86
C VAL A 307 25.11 -14.36 7.31
N LEU A 308 24.23 -15.07 8.00
CA LEU A 308 23.87 -14.85 9.41
C LEU A 308 25.06 -15.09 10.35
N LEU A 309 25.89 -16.12 10.11
CA LEU A 309 27.13 -16.41 10.83
C LEU A 309 28.17 -15.30 10.61
N SER A 310 28.23 -14.70 9.41
CA SER A 310 29.15 -13.58 9.13
C SER A 310 28.74 -12.27 9.81
N VAL A 311 27.47 -12.13 10.22
CA VAL A 311 26.92 -10.98 10.96
C VAL A 311 26.78 -11.31 12.46
N GLY A 312 27.29 -12.45 12.93
CA GLY A 312 27.39 -12.78 14.35
C GLY A 312 26.18 -13.46 14.98
N LEU A 313 25.26 -14.05 14.20
CA LEU A 313 24.25 -14.95 14.74
C LEU A 313 24.85 -16.34 15.00
N VAL A 314 24.92 -16.69 16.28
CA VAL A 314 24.95 -18.10 16.70
C VAL A 314 23.51 -18.61 16.69
N ALA A 315 23.37 -19.83 16.18
CA ALA A 315 22.16 -20.61 15.94
C ALA A 315 21.15 -20.64 17.10
#